data_AF-A0AAQ1JXR1-F1
#
_entry.id   AF-A0AAQ1JXR1-F1
#
_cell.length_a   1.000
_cell.length_b   1.000
_cell.length_c   1.000
_cell.angle_alpha   90.00
_cell.angle_beta   90.00
_cell.angle_gamma   90.00
#
_symmetry.space_group_name_H-M   'P 1'
#
loop_
_entity.id
_entity.type
_entity.pdbx_description
1 polymer ?
#
loop_
_entity_poly.entity_id
_entity_poly.type
_entity_poly.pdbx_seq_one_letter_code
_entity_poly.pdbx_strand_id
1 'polypeptide(L)'
;MKEIQLLEWRVGALTTKDDPVLRIEGYAVYELASEREAIVLENNGEPFAVYKHVAIKNSIAYVFDLDNQRTTSKLGEVRIYRRDCDAAGNLQLVAVPEA
;
A
#
# COMPACT_ATOMS: atom_id res chain seq x y z
N MET A 1 -4.06 -17.32 20.46
CA MET A 1 -4.10 -16.17 19.54
C MET A 1 -2.68 -15.63 19.44
N LYS A 2 -2.13 -15.49 18.23
CA LYS A 2 -0.80 -14.90 18.03
C LYS A 2 -0.96 -13.40 17.82
N GLU A 3 -0.23 -12.62 18.60
CA GLU A 3 -0.17 -11.16 18.50
C GLU A 3 0.76 -10.80 17.34
N ILE A 4 0.20 -10.33 16.23
CA ILE A 4 1.00 -9.81 15.10
C ILE A 4 1.26 -8.35 15.40
N GLN A 5 2.50 -8.02 15.76
CA GLN A 5 2.92 -6.64 15.98
C GLN A 5 3.42 -6.07 14.65
N LEU A 6 2.72 -5.04 14.16
CA LEU A 6 3.24 -4.15 13.13
C LEU A 6 4.20 -3.18 13.83
N LEU A 7 5.49 -3.52 13.92
CA LEU A 7 6.47 -2.56 14.43
C LEU A 7 6.65 -1.44 13.40
N GLU A 8 6.28 -0.24 13.82
CA GLU A 8 6.58 1.05 13.19
C GLU A 8 6.15 1.24 11.73
N TRP A 9 4.85 1.38 11.45
CA TRP A 9 4.48 2.14 10.25
C TRP A 9 4.61 3.65 10.49
N ARG A 10 5.86 4.11 10.58
CA ARG A 10 6.30 5.47 10.24
C ARG A 10 6.94 5.47 8.85
N VAL A 11 6.35 4.77 7.88
CA VAL A 11 6.88 4.82 6.52
C VAL A 11 6.38 6.12 5.89
N GLY A 12 7.29 6.83 5.22
CA GLY A 12 6.96 7.98 4.39
C GLY A 12 6.04 7.61 3.21
N ALA A 13 6.14 8.34 2.11
CA ALA A 13 5.34 8.01 0.92
C ALA A 13 5.75 6.63 0.36
N LEU A 14 4.77 5.75 0.14
CA LEU A 14 4.93 4.57 -0.71
C LEU A 14 4.69 4.96 -2.16
N THR A 15 5.50 4.43 -3.06
CA THR A 15 5.29 4.51 -4.50
C THR A 15 4.75 3.20 -5.01
N THR A 16 3.69 3.25 -5.80
CA THR A 16 3.12 2.09 -6.48
C THR A 16 3.38 2.17 -7.97
N LYS A 17 3.14 1.07 -8.69
CA LYS A 17 2.91 1.14 -10.14
C LYS A 17 1.67 2.00 -10.43
N ASP A 18 1.60 2.52 -11.66
CA ASP A 18 0.63 3.56 -12.04
C ASP A 18 -0.82 3.08 -11.94
N ASP A 19 -1.09 1.82 -12.28
CA ASP A 19 -2.43 1.23 -12.25
C ASP A 19 -2.58 0.14 -11.18
N PRO A 20 -3.77 -0.02 -10.57
CA PRO A 20 -4.06 -1.15 -9.71
C PRO A 20 -3.92 -2.46 -10.49
N VAL A 21 -3.21 -3.43 -9.91
CA VAL A 21 -3.05 -4.77 -10.49
C VAL A 21 -4.32 -5.62 -10.36
N LEU A 22 -5.17 -5.28 -9.38
CA LEU A 22 -6.42 -5.99 -9.12
C LEU A 22 -7.44 -5.04 -8.46
N ARG A 23 -8.72 -5.19 -8.82
CA ARG A 23 -9.84 -4.60 -8.09
C ARG A 23 -10.78 -5.71 -7.63
N ILE A 24 -11.00 -5.83 -6.32
CA ILE A 24 -11.78 -6.91 -5.71
C ILE A 24 -12.48 -6.41 -4.46
N GLU A 25 -13.77 -6.70 -4.28
CA GLU A 25 -14.55 -6.38 -3.07
C GLU A 25 -14.45 -4.92 -2.56
N GLY A 26 -14.30 -3.97 -3.49
CA GLY A 26 -14.12 -2.56 -3.19
C GLY A 26 -12.70 -2.16 -2.75
N TYR A 27 -11.74 -3.08 -2.84
CA TYR A 27 -10.31 -2.80 -2.73
C TYR A 27 -9.74 -2.48 -4.12
N ALA A 28 -8.90 -1.44 -4.18
CA ALA A 28 -7.93 -1.28 -5.25
C ALA A 28 -6.57 -1.79 -4.76
N VAL A 29 -6.04 -2.82 -5.40
CA VAL A 29 -4.77 -3.45 -5.04
C VAL A 29 -3.68 -2.93 -5.95
N TYR A 30 -2.62 -2.40 -5.34
CA TYR A 30 -1.46 -1.85 -6.02
C TYR A 30 -0.23 -2.67 -5.70
N GLU A 31 0.62 -2.87 -6.70
CA GLU A 31 1.96 -3.40 -6.51
C GLU A 31 2.91 -2.24 -6.21
N LEU A 32 3.77 -2.43 -5.20
CA LEU A 32 4.79 -1.46 -4.82
C LEU A 32 5.85 -1.32 -5.92
N ALA A 33 6.34 -0.11 -6.12
CA ALA A 33 7.22 0.22 -7.24
C ALA A 33 8.63 -0.38 -7.10
N SER A 34 9.07 -0.68 -5.87
CA SER A 34 10.38 -1.25 -5.58
C SER A 34 10.34 -2.36 -4.54
N GLU A 35 11.27 -3.32 -4.65
CA GLU A 35 11.49 -4.33 -3.60
C GLU A 35 11.92 -3.72 -2.27
N ARG A 36 12.53 -2.53 -2.29
CA ARG A 36 12.90 -1.80 -1.07
C ARG A 36 11.71 -1.26 -0.29
N GLU A 37 10.55 -1.18 -0.94
CA GLU A 37 9.31 -0.74 -0.32
C GLU A 37 8.48 -1.93 0.19
N ALA A 38 8.96 -3.17 -0.02
CA ALA A 38 8.24 -4.38 0.39
C ALA A 38 7.92 -4.37 1.89
N ILE A 39 6.72 -4.82 2.21
CA ILE A 39 6.19 -4.83 3.57
C ILE A 39 6.60 -6.13 4.22
N VAL A 40 7.44 -6.02 5.24
CA VAL A 40 7.88 -7.15 6.04
C VAL A 40 6.97 -7.27 7.25
N LEU A 41 6.32 -8.43 7.40
CA LEU A 41 5.60 -8.76 8.62
C LEU A 41 6.54 -9.54 9.55
N GLU A 42 6.60 -9.09 10.79
CA GLU A 42 7.42 -9.68 11.84
C GLU A 42 6.55 -10.34 12.92
N ASN A 43 7.07 -11.39 13.52
CA ASN A 43 6.47 -12.06 14.66
C ASN A 43 7.55 -12.22 15.72
N ASN A 44 7.39 -11.54 16.86
CA ASN A 44 8.42 -11.43 17.91
C ASN A 44 9.79 -10.91 17.42
N GLY A 45 9.79 -9.97 16.47
CA GLY A 45 11.00 -9.39 15.89
C GLY A 45 11.70 -10.26 14.84
N GLU A 46 11.13 -11.42 14.50
CA GLU A 46 11.61 -12.25 13.38
C GLU A 46 10.71 -12.04 12.14
N PRO A 47 11.30 -11.71 10.98
CA PRO A 47 10.53 -11.58 9.75
C PRO A 47 9.97 -12.94 9.31
N PHE A 48 8.67 -13.04 9.11
CA PHE A 48 8.01 -14.30 8.72
C PHE A 48 7.29 -14.23 7.36
N ALA A 49 7.00 -13.03 6.86
CA ALA A 49 6.40 -12.86 5.55
C ALA A 49 6.79 -11.51 4.92
N VAL A 50 6.87 -11.47 3.59
CA VAL A 50 7.18 -10.27 2.82
C VAL A 50 6.12 -10.09 1.74
N TYR A 51 5.54 -8.90 1.67
CA TYR A 51 4.47 -8.56 0.74
C TYR A 51 4.86 -7.38 -0.16
N LYS A 52 4.45 -7.47 -1.43
CA LYS A 52 4.66 -6.41 -2.43
C LYS A 52 3.37 -5.69 -2.84
N HIS A 53 2.25 -6.02 -2.19
CA HIS A 53 0.94 -5.51 -2.57
C HIS A 53 0.25 -4.81 -1.40
N VAL A 54 -0.37 -3.67 -1.71
CA VAL A 54 -1.19 -2.90 -0.80
C VAL A 54 -2.58 -2.76 -1.37
N ALA A 55 -3.59 -3.11 -0.58
CA ALA A 55 -4.97 -2.85 -0.90
C ALA A 55 -5.42 -1.55 -0.24
N ILE A 56 -6.13 -0.70 -0.98
CA ILE A 56 -6.72 0.53 -0.46
C ILE A 56 -8.24 0.46 -0.58
N LYS A 57 -8.91 0.80 0.53
CA LYS A 57 -10.37 0.91 0.63
C LYS A 57 -10.74 1.99 1.64
N ASN A 58 -11.56 2.96 1.24
CA ASN A 58 -12.02 4.07 2.09
C ASN A 58 -10.86 4.74 2.85
N SER A 59 -9.81 5.13 2.14
CA SER A 59 -8.60 5.79 2.68
C SER A 59 -7.82 4.94 3.68
N ILE A 60 -8.11 3.64 3.78
CA ILE A 60 -7.36 2.73 4.63
C ILE A 60 -6.54 1.80 3.75
N ALA A 61 -5.25 1.74 4.02
CA ALA A 61 -4.34 0.78 3.42
C ALA A 61 -4.27 -0.51 4.24
N TYR A 62 -4.13 -1.62 3.52
CA TYR A 62 -3.99 -2.96 4.05
C TYR A 62 -2.88 -3.69 3.30
N VAL A 63 -2.16 -4.56 3.98
CA VAL A 63 -1.32 -5.57 3.33
C VAL A 63 -2.23 -6.53 2.58
N PHE A 64 -1.94 -6.76 1.30
CA PHE A 64 -2.70 -7.68 0.48
C PHE A 64 -1.85 -8.89 0.09
N ASP A 65 -2.38 -10.07 0.36
CA ASP A 65 -1.83 -11.35 -0.07
C ASP A 65 -2.47 -11.68 -1.43
N LEU A 66 -1.71 -11.44 -2.51
CA LEU A 66 -2.21 -11.62 -3.87
C LEU A 66 -2.48 -13.09 -4.18
N ASP A 67 -1.65 -14.01 -3.66
CA ASP A 67 -1.77 -15.44 -3.91
C ASP A 67 -3.04 -16.02 -3.29
N ASN A 68 -3.41 -15.55 -2.10
CA ASN A 68 -4.62 -15.96 -1.39
C ASN A 68 -5.80 -14.99 -1.57
N GLN A 69 -5.63 -13.92 -2.36
CA GLN A 69 -6.60 -12.86 -2.62
C GLN A 69 -7.30 -12.31 -1.37
N ARG A 70 -6.52 -11.98 -0.33
CA ARG A 70 -7.08 -11.50 0.95
C ARG A 70 -6.21 -10.43 1.60
N THR A 71 -6.84 -9.55 2.37
CA THR A 71 -6.13 -8.63 3.26
C THR A 71 -5.62 -9.35 4.51
N THR A 72 -4.37 -9.12 4.90
CA THR A 72 -3.77 -9.78 6.07
C THR A 72 -3.67 -8.85 7.27
N SER A 73 -3.31 -7.58 7.06
CA SER A 73 -3.04 -6.61 8.13
C SER A 73 -3.44 -5.20 7.71
N LYS A 74 -3.99 -4.42 8.65
CA LYS A 74 -4.29 -2.99 8.43
C LYS A 74 -3.02 -2.16 8.62
N LEU A 75 -2.69 -1.31 7.65
CA LEU A 75 -1.52 -0.42 7.68
C LEU A 75 -1.87 0.94 8.28
N GLY A 76 -3.08 1.44 8.02
CA GLY A 76 -3.56 2.71 8.56
C GLY A 76 -4.24 3.57 7.52
N GLU A 77 -4.55 4.82 7.89
CA GLU A 77 -5.09 5.81 6.97
C GLU A 77 -4.01 6.30 6.00
N VAL A 78 -4.38 6.48 4.74
CA VAL A 78 -3.48 6.92 3.67
C VAL A 78 -4.12 8.02 2.83
N ARG A 79 -3.28 8.86 2.23
CA ARG A 79 -3.68 9.79 1.17
C ARG A 79 -2.97 9.39 -0.10
N ILE A 80 -3.74 9.26 -1.18
CA ILE A 80 -3.20 8.90 -2.49
C ILE A 80 -2.87 10.18 -3.25
N TYR A 81 -1.67 10.24 -3.81
CA TYR A 81 -1.26 11.31 -4.72
C TYR A 81 -0.86 10.72 -6.06
N ARG A 82 -1.26 11.37 -7.15
CA ARG A 82 -0.80 11.09 -8.52
C ARG A 82 0.22 12.14 -8.92
N ARG A 83 1.28 11.75 -9.62
CA ARG A 83 2.15 12.72 -10.30
C ARG A 83 1.43 13.24 -11.53
N ASP A 84 1.37 14.55 -11.67
CA ASP A 84 0.80 15.23 -12.82
C ASP A 84 1.74 16.35 -13.28
N CYS A 85 1.57 16.82 -14.50
CA CYS A 85 2.25 18.03 -14.97
C CYS A 85 1.28 19.22 -14.88
N ASP A 86 1.72 20.33 -14.30
CA ASP A 86 0.97 21.57 -14.36
C ASP A 86 0.94 22.15 -15.79
N ALA A 87 0.16 23.21 -16.01
CA ALA A 87 0.07 23.88 -17.32
C ALA A 87 1.39 24.49 -17.80
N ALA A 88 2.39 24.63 -16.92
CA ALA A 88 3.73 25.09 -17.23
C ALA A 88 4.73 23.94 -17.46
N GLY A 89 4.29 22.68 -17.36
CA GLY A 89 5.11 21.48 -17.53
C GLY A 89 5.91 21.06 -16.30
N ASN A 90 5.64 21.65 -15.12
CA ASN A 90 6.28 21.24 -13.88
C ASN A 90 5.57 20.04 -13.26
N LEU A 91 6.35 19.08 -12.76
CA LEU A 91 5.82 17.93 -12.02
C LEU A 91 5.25 18.37 -10.66
N GLN A 92 4.01 17.97 -10.39
CA GLN A 92 3.32 18.20 -9.12
C GLN A 92 2.64 16.92 -8.63
N LEU A 93 2.40 16.85 -7.31
CA LEU A 93 1.59 15.80 -6.71
C LEU A 93 0.15 16.31 -6.54
N VAL A 94 -0.79 15.62 -7.16
CA VAL A 94 -2.23 15.93 -7.08
C VAL A 94 -2.89 14.86 -6.22
N ALA A 95 -3.61 15.25 -5.18
CA ALA A 95 -4.38 14.31 -4.37
C ALA A 95 -5.43 13.62 -5.26
N VAL A 96 -5.48 12.29 -5.20
CA VAL A 96 -6.49 11.51 -5.92
C VAL A 96 -7.72 11.42 -5.03
N PRO A 97 -8.86 12.04 -5.40
CA PRO A 97 -10.09 11.91 -4.65
C PRO A 97 -10.56 10.46 -4.66
N GLU A 98 -11.15 10.01 -3.55
CA GLU A 98 -11.75 8.69 -3.47
C GLU A 98 -12.87 8.54 -4.49
N ALA A 99 -12.92 7.40 -5.18
CA ALA A 99 -13.97 7.03 -6.11
C ALA A 99 -15.13 6.33 -5.39
#